data_AF-A0A3D9CLJ7-F1
#
_entry.id   AF-A0A3D9CLJ7-F1
#
_cell.length_a   1.000
_cell.length_b   1.000
_cell.length_c   1.000
_cell.angle_alpha   90.00
_cell.angle_beta   90.00
_cell.angle_gamma   90.00
#
_symmetry.space_group_name_H-M   'P 1'
#
loop_
_entity.id
_entity.type
_entity.pdbx_description
1 polymer ?
#
loop_
_entity_poly.entity_id
_entity_poly.type
_entity_poly.pdbx_seq_one_letter_code
_entity_poly.pdbx_strand_id
1 'polypeptide(L)'
;MFVPLESIFRTNNIFLNPYFNSSGRKKELTDIFAHYELGTFYIESKVLSSQKSFDKSISKQQDNIKKQILKAVNQLAGALRSVSNEISVFDSKSNLKIEINKGLVPQCIILVSELPSFGEWEDLNISIFELISQYNCYLNIMELSDFMKIIKVASASIEKLDYYLMKRAEGFETTKTFFYKTEVVFN
;
A
#
# COMPACT_ATOMS: atom_id res chain seq x y z
N MET A 1 5.04 7.03 -14.41
CA MET A 1 4.06 6.12 -13.80
C MET A 1 4.43 4.70 -14.22
N PHE A 2 4.19 3.69 -13.37
CA PHE A 2 4.61 2.31 -13.61
C PHE A 2 3.75 1.72 -14.76
N VAL A 3 4.34 1.53 -15.95
CA VAL A 3 3.64 1.03 -17.17
C VAL A 3 2.75 -0.21 -16.91
N PRO A 4 3.15 -1.19 -16.06
CA PRO A 4 2.31 -2.34 -15.73
C PRO A 4 1.05 -2.02 -14.92
N LEU A 5 1.02 -0.93 -14.16
CA LEU A 5 -0.17 -0.52 -13.41
C LEU A 5 -1.19 0.17 -14.31
N GLU A 6 -0.73 0.98 -15.27
CA GLU A 6 -1.60 1.63 -16.25
C GLU A 6 -2.37 0.61 -17.11
N SER A 7 -1.74 -0.53 -17.44
CA SER A 7 -2.40 -1.59 -18.22
C SER A 7 -3.50 -2.32 -17.43
N ILE A 8 -3.39 -2.42 -16.11
CA ILE A 8 -4.41 -3.06 -15.25
C ILE A 8 -5.55 -2.08 -14.93
N PHE A 9 -5.22 -0.89 -14.45
CA PHE A 9 -6.21 0.04 -13.91
C PHE A 9 -6.93 0.88 -14.97
N ARG A 10 -6.43 0.85 -16.22
CA ARG A 10 -6.76 1.80 -17.30
C ARG A 10 -6.36 3.22 -16.91
N THR A 11 -5.90 4.01 -17.87
CA THR A 11 -5.25 5.31 -17.62
C THR A 11 -6.11 6.31 -16.83
N ASN A 12 -7.44 6.18 -16.85
CA ASN A 12 -8.35 7.14 -16.21
C ASN A 12 -8.71 6.81 -14.76
N ASN A 13 -8.31 5.65 -14.23
CA ASN A 13 -8.61 5.25 -12.85
C ASN A 13 -7.36 5.05 -12.00
N ILE A 14 -6.24 5.63 -12.41
CA ILE A 14 -4.98 5.62 -11.68
C ILE A 14 -4.42 7.04 -11.60
N PHE A 15 -4.05 7.44 -10.39
CA PHE A 15 -3.70 8.81 -10.06
C PHE A 15 -2.38 8.80 -9.30
N LEU A 16 -1.42 9.58 -9.80
CA LEU A 16 -0.11 9.75 -9.16
C LEU A 16 -0.16 10.95 -8.22
N ASN A 17 0.28 10.74 -6.98
CA ASN A 17 0.34 11.72 -5.91
C ASN A 17 -0.94 12.57 -5.77
N PRO A 18 -2.16 11.99 -5.80
CA PRO A 18 -3.37 12.78 -5.62
C PRO A 18 -3.33 13.51 -4.28
N TYR A 19 -4.04 14.61 -4.17
CA TYR A 19 -3.94 15.50 -3.02
C TYR A 19 -5.30 15.92 -2.48
N PHE A 20 -5.31 16.35 -1.24
CA PHE A 20 -6.43 17.02 -0.60
C PHE A 20 -5.97 18.30 0.08
N ASN A 21 -6.89 19.23 0.34
CA ASN A 21 -6.59 20.45 1.07
C ASN A 21 -6.87 20.26 2.56
N SER A 22 -5.90 20.58 3.41
CA SER A 22 -6.02 20.49 4.87
C SER A 22 -5.32 21.69 5.50
N SER A 23 -6.08 22.46 6.29
CA SER A 23 -5.58 23.68 6.96
C SER A 23 -4.90 24.66 5.98
N GLY A 24 -5.50 24.85 4.81
CA GLY A 24 -4.99 25.77 3.78
C GLY A 24 -3.77 25.28 3.01
N ARG A 25 -3.32 24.03 3.20
CA ARG A 25 -2.18 23.44 2.49
C ARG A 25 -2.61 22.21 1.69
N LYS A 26 -2.00 22.03 0.52
CA LYS A 26 -2.07 20.77 -0.22
C LYS A 26 -1.31 19.69 0.55
N LYS A 27 -1.97 18.57 0.83
CA LYS A 27 -1.37 17.36 1.38
C LYS A 27 -1.60 16.22 0.40
N GLU A 28 -0.55 15.45 0.17
CA GLU A 28 -0.64 14.22 -0.61
C GLU A 28 -1.52 13.20 0.11
N LEU A 29 -2.35 12.49 -0.65
CA LEU A 29 -3.17 11.39 -0.15
C LEU A 29 -2.31 10.13 0.00
N THR A 30 -1.60 9.75 -1.05
CA THR A 30 -0.68 8.60 -1.13
C THR A 30 0.13 8.72 -2.44
N ASP A 31 1.20 7.94 -2.62
CA ASP A 31 1.99 7.96 -3.87
C ASP A 31 1.12 7.57 -5.08
N ILE A 32 0.30 6.51 -4.98
CA ILE A 32 -0.61 6.10 -6.06
C ILE A 32 -1.97 5.75 -5.48
N PHE A 33 -3.01 6.40 -6.00
CA PHE A 33 -4.40 5.99 -5.81
C PHE A 33 -4.93 5.37 -7.09
N ALA A 34 -5.64 4.26 -6.99
CA ALA A 34 -6.37 3.71 -8.12
C ALA A 34 -7.71 3.15 -7.68
N HIS A 35 -8.65 3.02 -8.61
CA HIS A 35 -9.95 2.41 -8.31
C HIS A 35 -10.54 1.70 -9.52
N TYR A 36 -11.55 0.88 -9.25
CA TYR A 36 -12.45 0.31 -10.24
C TYR A 36 -13.83 0.12 -9.60
N GLU A 37 -14.73 -0.59 -10.26
CA GLU A 37 -16.11 -0.78 -9.78
C GLU A 37 -16.20 -1.44 -8.39
N LEU A 38 -15.31 -2.39 -8.08
CA LEU A 38 -15.42 -3.21 -6.87
C LEU A 38 -14.33 -2.93 -5.81
N GLY A 39 -13.37 -2.04 -6.08
CA GLY A 39 -12.30 -1.77 -5.11
C GLY A 39 -11.56 -0.45 -5.31
N THR A 40 -10.89 -0.02 -4.23
CA THR A 40 -9.99 1.14 -4.21
C THR A 40 -8.61 0.72 -3.70
N PHE A 41 -7.56 1.33 -4.24
CA PHE A 41 -6.17 0.94 -4.01
C PHE A 41 -5.38 2.17 -3.57
N TYR A 42 -4.72 2.07 -2.42
CA TYR A 42 -3.86 3.10 -1.84
C TYR A 42 -2.46 2.51 -1.73
N ILE A 43 -1.53 3.01 -2.54
CA ILE A 43 -0.18 2.46 -2.65
C ILE A 43 0.82 3.50 -2.16
N GLU A 44 1.55 3.14 -1.11
CA GLU A 44 2.68 3.90 -0.60
C GLU A 44 3.98 3.16 -0.90
N SER A 45 4.96 3.86 -1.46
CA SER A 45 6.28 3.33 -1.75
C SER A 45 7.32 3.85 -0.77
N LYS A 46 8.16 2.96 -0.26
CA LYS A 46 9.29 3.29 0.59
C LYS A 46 10.54 2.68 0.02
N VAL A 47 11.41 3.54 -0.51
CA VAL A 47 12.79 3.16 -0.79
C VAL A 47 13.49 3.02 0.57
N LEU A 48 13.67 1.78 1.01
CA LEU A 48 14.53 1.48 2.15
C LEU A 48 15.96 1.60 1.62
N SER A 49 16.70 2.59 2.14
CA SER A 49 18.10 2.76 1.79
C SER A 49 18.86 1.49 2.17
N SER A 50 19.26 0.69 1.19
CA SER A 50 20.31 -0.33 1.36
C SER A 50 21.62 0.43 1.58
N GLN A 51 21.89 0.84 2.81
CA GLN A 51 23.14 1.53 3.11
C GLN A 51 24.29 0.53 2.95
N LYS A 52 24.97 0.61 1.80
CA LYS A 52 26.25 -0.03 1.48
C LYS A 52 27.41 0.44 2.39
N SER A 53 27.13 0.98 3.56
CA SER A 53 28.14 1.33 4.57
C SER A 53 28.25 0.17 5.54
N PHE A 54 29.39 -0.53 5.49
CA PHE A 54 29.79 -1.67 6.33
C PHE A 54 29.73 -1.43 7.86
N ASP A 55 29.15 -0.33 8.35
CA ASP A 55 29.29 0.18 9.72
C ASP A 55 27.98 0.27 10.53
N LYS A 56 26.82 -0.06 9.97
CA LYS A 56 25.58 -0.13 10.78
C LYS A 56 25.34 -1.56 11.26
N SER A 57 25.20 -1.72 12.57
CA SER A 57 24.69 -2.97 13.15
C SER A 57 23.35 -3.33 12.51
N ILE A 58 23.14 -4.62 12.25
CA ILE A 58 21.91 -5.19 11.69
C ILE A 58 20.65 -4.63 12.38
N SER A 59 20.72 -4.42 13.71
CA SER A 59 19.65 -3.81 14.52
C SER A 59 19.26 -2.39 14.07
N LYS A 60 20.23 -1.50 13.80
CA LYS A 60 19.93 -0.13 13.33
C LYS A 60 19.28 -0.13 11.95
N GLN A 61 19.63 -1.08 11.09
CA GLN A 61 19.00 -1.24 9.79
C GLN A 61 17.54 -1.65 9.95
N GLN A 62 17.27 -2.66 10.79
CA GLN A 62 15.90 -3.09 11.10
C GLN A 62 15.05 -1.96 11.67
N ASP A 63 15.57 -1.18 12.62
CA ASP A 63 14.83 -0.06 13.21
C ASP A 63 14.47 1.02 12.17
N ASN A 64 15.38 1.29 11.23
CA ASN A 64 15.08 2.22 10.15
C ASN A 64 13.99 1.68 9.24
N ILE A 65 14.03 0.39 8.90
CA ILE A 65 13.01 -0.27 8.09
C ILE A 65 11.64 -0.22 8.79
N LYS A 66 11.59 -0.61 10.06
CA LYS A 66 10.39 -0.51 10.91
C LYS A 66 9.81 0.89 10.92
N LYS A 67 10.65 1.92 11.14
CA LYS A 67 10.22 3.32 11.13
C LYS A 67 9.63 3.76 9.80
N GLN A 68 10.22 3.34 8.68
CA GLN A 68 9.70 3.67 7.36
C GLN A 68 8.37 2.98 7.07
N ILE A 69 8.22 1.71 7.46
CA ILE A 69 6.95 0.98 7.32
C ILE A 69 5.88 1.61 8.22
N LEU A 70 6.20 1.90 9.47
CA LEU A 70 5.29 2.58 10.40
C LEU A 70 4.86 3.95 9.87
N LYS A 71 5.78 4.70 9.24
CA LYS A 71 5.44 5.95 8.56
C LYS A 71 4.46 5.73 7.42
N ALA A 72 4.65 4.70 6.60
CA ALA A 72 3.73 4.35 5.51
C ALA A 72 2.35 3.94 6.04
N VAL A 73 2.28 3.13 7.11
CA VAL A 73 1.03 2.79 7.80
C VAL A 73 0.29 4.05 8.26
N ASN A 74 0.99 4.99 8.89
CA ASN A 74 0.41 6.25 9.35
C ASN A 74 -0.04 7.17 8.19
N GLN A 75 0.69 7.17 7.06
CA GLN A 75 0.27 7.89 5.86
C GLN A 75 -1.03 7.32 5.31
N LEU A 76 -1.13 5.99 5.19
CA LEU A 76 -2.34 5.30 4.74
C LEU A 76 -3.52 5.52 5.71
N ALA A 77 -3.30 5.47 7.02
CA ALA A 77 -4.31 5.84 8.01
C ALA A 77 -4.82 7.28 7.80
N GLY A 78 -3.88 8.21 7.53
CA GLY A 78 -4.20 9.58 7.19
C GLY A 78 -5.04 9.72 5.92
N ALA A 79 -4.71 8.94 4.89
CA ALA A 79 -5.42 8.90 3.62
C ALA A 79 -6.86 8.41 3.78
N LEU A 80 -7.03 7.25 4.44
CA LEU A 80 -8.34 6.65 4.69
C LEU A 80 -9.20 7.58 5.56
N ARG A 81 -8.63 8.17 6.62
CA ARG A 81 -9.34 9.17 7.44
C ARG A 81 -9.82 10.37 6.63
N SER A 82 -9.00 10.91 5.73
CA SER A 82 -9.40 12.04 4.90
C SER A 82 -10.58 11.69 3.99
N VAL A 83 -10.58 10.49 3.41
CA VAL A 83 -11.68 9.99 2.57
C VAL A 83 -12.95 9.75 3.41
N SER A 84 -12.82 9.14 4.59
CA SER A 84 -13.93 8.92 5.54
C SER A 84 -14.55 10.23 6.02
N ASN A 85 -13.75 11.27 6.22
CA ASN A 85 -14.20 12.61 6.61
C ASN A 85 -14.72 13.47 5.45
N GLU A 86 -14.99 12.86 4.29
CA GLU A 86 -15.54 13.52 3.10
C GLU A 86 -14.68 14.66 2.54
N ILE A 87 -13.37 14.64 2.81
CA ILE A 87 -12.47 15.61 2.21
C ILE A 87 -12.36 15.32 0.72
N SER A 88 -12.56 16.36 -0.11
CA SER A 88 -12.39 16.23 -1.55
C SER A 88 -10.92 15.95 -1.91
N VAL A 89 -10.73 14.90 -2.70
CA VAL A 89 -9.44 14.49 -3.27
C VAL A 89 -9.39 14.94 -4.72
N PHE A 90 -8.22 15.39 -5.16
CA PHE A 90 -7.97 15.92 -6.49
C PHE A 90 -6.81 15.18 -7.16
N ASP A 91 -6.92 14.98 -8.46
CA ASP A 91 -5.82 14.51 -9.30
C ASP A 91 -4.76 15.62 -9.41
N SER A 92 -3.51 15.28 -9.11
CA SER A 92 -2.39 16.23 -9.23
C SER A 92 -2.11 16.67 -10.67
N LYS A 93 -2.48 15.84 -11.67
CA LYS A 93 -2.23 16.17 -13.08
C LYS A 93 -3.30 17.12 -13.64
N SER A 94 -4.58 16.78 -13.47
CA SER A 94 -5.69 17.56 -14.03
C SER A 94 -6.27 18.60 -13.08
N ASN A 95 -5.98 18.52 -11.77
CA ASN A 95 -6.65 19.25 -10.69
C ASN A 95 -8.18 18.99 -10.61
N LEU A 96 -8.68 17.95 -11.29
CA LEU A 96 -10.07 17.54 -11.21
C LEU A 96 -10.31 16.72 -9.94
N LYS A 97 -11.52 16.84 -9.39
CA LYS A 97 -11.95 16.02 -8.26
C LYS A 97 -12.01 14.55 -8.67
N ILE A 98 -11.48 13.68 -7.82
CA ILE A 98 -11.58 12.22 -7.96
C ILE A 98 -12.83 11.76 -7.22
N GLU A 99 -13.71 11.03 -7.90
CA GLU A 99 -14.87 10.41 -7.27
C GLU A 99 -14.45 9.05 -6.67
N ILE A 100 -14.55 8.95 -5.34
CA ILE A 100 -14.12 7.77 -4.58
C ILE A 100 -15.36 7.09 -4.00
N ASN A 101 -15.57 5.83 -4.36
CA ASN A 101 -16.62 5.01 -3.74
C ASN A 101 -16.17 4.57 -2.34
N LYS A 102 -16.80 5.14 -1.31
CA LYS A 102 -16.47 4.92 0.11
C LYS A 102 -17.08 3.63 0.69
N GLY A 103 -17.99 2.98 -0.03
CA GLY A 103 -18.64 1.75 0.41
C GLY A 103 -17.81 0.48 0.18
N LEU A 104 -16.63 0.62 -0.43
CA LEU A 104 -15.75 -0.48 -0.79
C LEU A 104 -14.65 -0.66 0.26
N VAL A 105 -14.26 -1.91 0.50
CA VAL A 105 -13.12 -2.25 1.38
C VAL A 105 -11.81 -1.83 0.70
N PRO A 106 -11.02 -0.92 1.28
CA PRO A 106 -9.79 -0.45 0.65
C PRO A 106 -8.69 -1.52 0.61
N GLN A 107 -7.95 -1.57 -0.49
CA GLN A 107 -6.66 -2.27 -0.63
C GLN A 107 -5.52 -1.31 -0.32
N CYS A 108 -4.88 -1.46 0.83
CA CYS A 108 -3.70 -0.71 1.22
C CYS A 108 -2.44 -1.50 0.91
N ILE A 109 -1.51 -0.92 0.15
CA ILE A 109 -0.29 -1.57 -0.31
C ILE A 109 0.90 -0.71 0.11
N ILE A 110 1.83 -1.31 0.87
CA ILE A 110 3.12 -0.70 1.18
C ILE A 110 4.19 -1.46 0.40
N LEU A 111 4.78 -0.78 -0.57
CA LEU A 111 5.88 -1.30 -1.38
C LEU A 111 7.20 -0.92 -0.74
N VAL A 112 8.01 -1.91 -0.40
CA VAL A 112 9.36 -1.72 0.14
C VAL A 112 10.43 -2.24 -0.84
N SER A 113 11.66 -1.75 -0.71
CA SER A 113 12.78 -2.26 -1.52
C SER A 113 13.34 -3.60 -1.03
N GLU A 114 13.21 -3.91 0.26
CA GLU A 114 13.69 -5.16 0.87
C GLU A 114 12.89 -5.45 2.14
N LEU A 115 12.40 -6.68 2.30
CA LEU A 115 11.81 -7.14 3.55
C LEU A 115 12.82 -7.96 4.36
N PRO A 116 13.17 -7.56 5.60
CA PRO A 116 14.03 -8.37 6.44
C PRO A 116 13.35 -9.70 6.75
N SER A 117 14.08 -10.81 6.60
CA SER A 117 13.61 -12.16 6.94
C SER A 117 13.66 -12.47 8.45
N PHE A 118 14.04 -11.49 9.27
CA PHE A 118 14.30 -11.65 10.70
C PHE A 118 13.96 -10.35 11.46
N GLY A 119 13.53 -10.47 12.71
CA GLY A 119 13.22 -9.36 13.61
C GLY A 119 11.91 -9.55 14.37
N GLU A 120 11.84 -8.94 15.56
CA GLU A 120 10.60 -8.77 16.34
C GLU A 120 9.77 -7.63 15.73
N TRP A 121 8.49 -7.85 15.44
CA TRP A 121 7.61 -6.91 14.72
C TRP A 121 6.38 -6.50 15.53
N GLU A 122 6.35 -6.84 16.82
CA GLU A 122 5.20 -6.72 17.71
C GLU A 122 4.63 -5.29 17.75
N ASP A 123 5.49 -4.28 17.92
CA ASP A 123 5.06 -2.87 17.94
C ASP A 123 4.41 -2.43 16.62
N LEU A 124 4.92 -2.96 15.51
CA LEU A 124 4.38 -2.65 14.19
C LEU A 124 3.04 -3.36 13.95
N ASN A 125 2.87 -4.55 14.50
CA ASN A 125 1.60 -5.29 14.43
C ASN A 125 0.47 -4.50 15.09
N ILE A 126 0.70 -3.83 16.23
CA ILE A 126 -0.33 -3.02 16.89
C ILE A 126 -0.85 -1.93 15.95
N SER A 127 0.03 -1.09 15.40
CA SER A 127 -0.40 -0.02 14.48
C SER A 127 -1.02 -0.56 13.18
N ILE A 128 -0.60 -1.73 12.71
CA ILE A 128 -1.24 -2.40 11.58
C ILE A 128 -2.66 -2.84 11.92
N PHE A 129 -2.85 -3.48 13.07
CA PHE A 129 -4.19 -3.92 13.51
C PHE A 129 -5.11 -2.74 13.79
N GLU A 130 -4.60 -1.64 14.34
CA GLU A 130 -5.34 -0.40 14.50
C GLU A 130 -5.82 0.15 13.15
N LEU A 131 -4.93 0.23 12.15
CA LEU A 131 -5.29 0.64 10.79
C LEU A 131 -6.41 -0.26 10.22
N ILE A 132 -6.20 -1.58 10.23
CA ILE A 132 -7.14 -2.56 9.66
C ILE A 132 -8.50 -2.46 10.35
N SER A 133 -8.51 -2.43 11.69
CA SER A 133 -9.76 -2.43 12.48
C SER A 133 -10.50 -1.11 12.35
N GLN A 134 -9.79 0.02 12.37
CA GLN A 134 -10.40 1.34 12.32
C GLN A 134 -11.02 1.66 10.97
N TYR A 135 -10.38 1.23 9.87
CA TYR A 135 -10.79 1.61 8.52
C TYR A 135 -11.35 0.45 7.69
N ASN A 136 -11.45 -0.75 8.27
CA ASN A 136 -11.91 -1.97 7.60
C ASN A 136 -11.25 -2.12 6.22
N CYS A 137 -9.93 -2.31 6.21
CA CYS A 137 -9.13 -2.39 4.99
C CYS A 137 -8.25 -3.64 4.95
N TYR A 138 -7.89 -4.08 3.75
CA TYR A 138 -6.81 -5.04 3.55
C TYR A 138 -5.46 -4.32 3.57
N LEU A 139 -4.48 -4.84 4.30
CA LEU A 139 -3.11 -4.32 4.28
C LEU A 139 -2.14 -5.36 3.72
N ASN A 140 -1.38 -4.94 2.72
CA ASN A 140 -0.37 -5.73 2.06
C ASN A 140 0.98 -5.03 2.14
N ILE A 141 1.94 -5.60 2.87
CA ILE A 141 3.33 -5.13 2.89
C ILE A 141 4.17 -6.10 2.07
N MET A 142 4.83 -5.61 1.03
CA MET A 142 5.59 -6.48 0.13
C MET A 142 6.70 -5.74 -0.60
N GLU A 143 7.66 -6.51 -1.10
CA GLU A 143 8.64 -5.99 -2.04
C GLU A 143 8.00 -5.69 -3.40
N LEU A 144 8.53 -4.70 -4.12
CA LEU A 144 8.10 -4.40 -5.49
C LEU A 144 8.19 -5.63 -6.40
N SER A 145 9.21 -6.48 -6.21
CA SER A 145 9.39 -7.73 -6.96
C SER A 145 8.22 -8.70 -6.79
N ASP A 146 7.68 -8.82 -5.57
CA ASP A 146 6.53 -9.67 -5.26
C ASP A 146 5.23 -9.08 -5.80
N PHE A 147 5.06 -7.75 -5.69
CA PHE A 147 3.91 -7.07 -6.29
C PHE A 147 3.86 -7.27 -7.81
N MET A 148 5.01 -7.21 -8.48
CA MET A 148 5.13 -7.46 -9.91
C MET A 148 4.78 -8.90 -10.30
N LYS A 149 5.05 -9.90 -9.44
CA LYS A 149 4.59 -11.28 -9.67
C LYS A 149 3.07 -11.37 -9.63
N ILE A 150 2.43 -10.72 -8.67
CA ILE A 150 0.96 -10.71 -8.55
C ILE A 150 0.33 -10.04 -9.78
N ILE A 151 0.84 -8.87 -10.19
CA ILE A 151 0.44 -8.16 -11.42
C ILE A 151 0.54 -9.08 -12.64
N LYS A 152 1.67 -9.81 -12.78
CA LYS A 152 1.90 -10.73 -13.90
C LYS A 152 0.86 -11.86 -13.91
N VAL A 153 0.59 -12.47 -12.76
CA VAL A 153 -0.38 -13.57 -12.64
C VAL A 153 -1.81 -13.08 -12.87
N ALA A 154 -2.14 -11.89 -12.39
CA ALA A 154 -3.42 -11.24 -12.64
C ALA A 154 -3.70 -11.02 -14.14
N SER A 155 -2.67 -11.03 -14.99
CA SER A 155 -2.79 -11.06 -16.45
C SER A 155 -3.70 -9.95 -16.99
N ALA A 156 -3.47 -8.71 -16.55
CA ALA A 156 -4.26 -7.53 -16.89
C ALA A 156 -5.73 -7.51 -16.39
N SER A 157 -6.14 -8.44 -15.52
CA SER A 157 -7.45 -8.38 -14.83
C SER A 157 -7.31 -7.73 -13.45
N ILE A 158 -8.05 -6.63 -13.26
CA ILE A 158 -8.10 -5.93 -11.98
C ILE A 158 -8.79 -6.76 -10.90
N GLU A 159 -9.81 -7.53 -11.27
CA GLU A 159 -10.55 -8.43 -10.39
C GLU A 159 -9.64 -9.54 -9.86
N LYS A 160 -8.78 -10.10 -10.73
CA LYS A 160 -7.76 -11.08 -10.30
C LYS A 160 -6.70 -10.45 -9.40
N LEU A 161 -6.24 -9.23 -9.71
CA LEU A 161 -5.30 -8.51 -8.86
C LEU A 161 -5.89 -8.30 -7.46
N ASP A 162 -7.12 -7.81 -7.37
CA ASP A 162 -7.85 -7.61 -6.12
C ASP A 162 -7.98 -8.92 -5.34
N TYR A 163 -8.47 -9.98 -6.00
CA TYR A 163 -8.59 -11.31 -5.41
C TYR A 163 -7.27 -11.82 -4.82
N TYR A 164 -6.15 -11.73 -5.55
CA TYR A 164 -4.86 -12.18 -5.04
C TYR A 164 -4.33 -11.33 -3.88
N LEU A 165 -4.61 -10.02 -3.88
CA LEU A 165 -4.26 -9.13 -2.76
C LEU A 165 -5.11 -9.41 -1.52
N MET A 166 -6.40 -9.71 -1.68
CA MET A 166 -7.27 -10.18 -0.58
C MET A 166 -6.75 -11.48 0.01
N LYS A 167 -6.47 -12.49 -0.84
CA LYS A 167 -5.93 -13.79 -0.41
C LYS A 167 -4.62 -13.64 0.33
N ARG A 168 -3.77 -12.70 -0.10
CA ARG A 168 -2.53 -12.36 0.60
C ARG A 168 -2.81 -11.70 1.96
N ALA A 169 -3.73 -10.75 2.04
CA ALA A 169 -4.06 -10.14 3.33
C ALA A 169 -4.63 -11.18 4.33
N GLU A 170 -5.46 -12.11 3.86
CA GLU A 170 -6.01 -13.24 4.65
C GLU A 170 -4.91 -14.20 5.15
N GLY A 171 -3.82 -14.36 4.39
CA GLY A 171 -2.71 -15.25 4.73
C GLY A 171 -2.06 -14.98 6.10
N PHE A 172 -2.24 -13.78 6.67
CA PHE A 172 -1.82 -13.45 8.03
C PHE A 172 -2.33 -14.46 9.07
N GLU A 173 -3.55 -14.98 8.92
CA GLU A 173 -4.11 -15.96 9.85
C GLU A 173 -3.24 -17.22 9.97
N THR A 174 -2.59 -17.59 8.87
CA THR A 174 -1.73 -18.78 8.77
C THR A 174 -0.28 -18.44 9.11
N THR A 175 0.26 -17.35 8.57
CA THR A 175 1.68 -16.99 8.72
C THR A 175 2.00 -16.30 10.05
N LYS A 176 0.99 -15.71 10.71
CA LYS A 176 1.11 -14.83 11.88
C LYS A 176 2.05 -13.63 11.64
N THR A 177 2.25 -13.24 10.39
CA THR A 177 3.08 -12.09 10.00
C THR A 177 2.57 -11.43 8.72
N PHE A 178 2.69 -10.11 8.64
CA PHE A 178 2.43 -9.35 7.40
C PHE A 178 3.65 -9.36 6.46
N PHE A 179 4.80 -9.86 6.92
CA PHE A 179 6.10 -9.80 6.26
C PHE A 179 6.52 -11.14 5.68
N TYR A 180 5.74 -11.67 4.75
CA TYR A 180 6.05 -12.95 4.11
C TYR A 180 6.14 -12.81 2.60
N LYS A 181 7.01 -13.59 1.96
CA LYS A 181 7.14 -13.60 0.51
C LYS A 181 5.95 -14.31 -0.12
N THR A 182 5.48 -13.79 -1.25
CA THR A 182 4.40 -14.48 -1.98
C THR A 182 4.95 -15.76 -2.59
N GLU A 183 4.57 -16.90 -2.01
CA GLU A 183 4.68 -18.20 -2.66
C GLU A 183 3.50 -18.31 -3.63
N VAL A 184 3.73 -18.02 -4.91
CA VAL A 184 2.72 -18.25 -5.92
C VAL A 184 2.66 -19.76 -6.17
N VAL A 185 1.86 -20.48 -5.38
CA VAL A 185 1.54 -21.89 -5.63
C VAL A 185 0.41 -21.91 -6.66
N PHE A 186 0.77 -22.28 -7.88
CA PHE A 186 -0.16 -22.38 -9.01
C PHE A 186 -1.03 -23.63 -8.85
N ASN A 187 -2.34 -23.46 -8.75
CA ASN A 187 -3.35 -24.46 -9.11
C ASN A 187 -4.18 -23.91 -10.26
#